data_AF-A0A5K7YCE4-F1
#
_entry.id   AF-A0A5K7YCE4-F1
#
_cell.length_a   1.000
_cell.length_b   1.000
_cell.length_c   1.000
_cell.angle_alpha   90.00
_cell.angle_beta   90.00
_cell.angle_gamma   90.00
#
_symmetry.space_group_name_H-M   'P 1'
#
loop_
_entity.id
_entity.type
_entity.pdbx_description
1 polymer ?
#
loop_
_entity_poly.entity_id
_entity_poly.type
_entity_poly.pdbx_seq_one_letter_code
_entity_poly.pdbx_strand_id
1 'polypeptide(L)'
;MIIRLERKDDYTQVEELTREAFWNLYFPGCNEHYLCHILRGHKDFISELDYVVELDGKIVASIMYTHSYLINNDEETVQTVSFGPLCVHPDYQRKGIGSALIEKTKSLYAFTGYSRMNQIQERSGIILRK
;
A
#
# COMPACT_ATOMS: atom_id res chain seq x y z
N MET A 1 -19.27 4.71 3.70
CA MET A 1 -17.86 4.55 3.32
C MET A 1 -17.04 5.61 4.01
N ILE A 2 -16.14 5.20 4.90
CA ILE A 2 -15.25 6.10 5.64
C ILE A 2 -13.82 5.78 5.19
N ILE A 3 -13.06 6.81 4.81
CA ILE A 3 -11.63 6.67 4.48
C ILE A 3 -10.84 7.36 5.59
N ARG A 4 -10.03 6.61 6.34
CA ARG A 4 -9.31 7.09 7.53
C ARG A 4 -7.94 6.42 7.64
N LEU A 5 -7.06 7.00 8.46
CA LEU A 5 -5.80 6.36 8.82
C LEU A 5 -6.06 5.02 9.53
N GLU A 6 -5.18 4.05 9.27
CA GLU A 6 -5.09 2.82 10.04
C GLU A 6 -4.73 3.13 11.51
N ARG A 7 -5.29 2.34 12.43
CA ARG A 7 -4.98 2.36 13.86
C ARG A 7 -4.44 1.00 14.27
N LYS A 8 -3.73 0.95 15.40
CA LYS A 8 -3.19 -0.32 15.94
C LYS A 8 -4.24 -1.41 16.11
N ASP A 9 -5.46 -1.04 16.49
CA ASP A 9 -6.57 -1.98 16.67
C ASP A 9 -7.09 -2.56 15.33
N ASP A 10 -6.73 -1.94 14.20
CA ASP A 10 -7.10 -2.41 12.85
C ASP A 10 -6.13 -3.46 12.30
N TYR A 11 -4.93 -3.61 12.89
CA TYR A 11 -3.80 -4.34 12.26
C TYR A 11 -4.16 -5.77 11.87
N THR A 12 -4.77 -6.52 12.80
CA THR A 12 -5.22 -7.90 12.55
C THR A 12 -6.24 -7.96 11.42
N GLN A 13 -7.21 -7.04 11.41
CA GLN A 13 -8.25 -7.03 10.38
C GLN A 13 -7.69 -6.67 9.00
N VAL A 14 -6.67 -5.79 8.95
CA VAL A 14 -5.96 -5.47 7.70
C VAL A 14 -5.12 -6.65 7.22
N GLU A 15 -4.43 -7.37 8.10
CA GLU A 15 -3.68 -8.58 7.74
C GLU A 15 -4.60 -9.66 7.17
N GLU A 16 -5.77 -9.89 7.80
CA GLU A 16 -6.80 -10.80 7.29
C GLU A 16 -7.36 -10.36 5.94
N LEU A 17 -7.69 -9.07 5.80
CA LEU A 17 -8.11 -8.47 4.53
C LEU A 17 -7.07 -8.69 3.43
N THR A 18 -5.78 -8.44 3.74
CA THR A 18 -4.69 -8.62 2.78
C THR A 18 -4.59 -10.09 2.36
N ARG A 19 -4.70 -11.02 3.31
CA ARG A 19 -4.72 -12.45 2.99
C ARG A 19 -5.85 -12.79 2.01
N GLU A 20 -7.07 -12.33 2.27
CA GLU A 20 -8.22 -12.58 1.40
C GLU A 20 -8.08 -11.94 0.02
N ALA A 21 -7.53 -10.72 -0.05
CA ALA A 21 -7.35 -10.01 -1.32
C ALA A 21 -6.30 -10.66 -2.24
N PHE A 22 -5.30 -11.34 -1.67
CA PHE A 22 -4.17 -11.93 -2.40
C PHE A 22 -4.15 -13.47 -2.41
N TRP A 23 -5.10 -14.13 -1.75
CA TRP A 23 -5.11 -15.60 -1.62
C TRP A 23 -5.10 -16.29 -2.99
N ASN A 24 -4.08 -17.11 -3.24
CA ASN A 24 -3.87 -17.84 -4.49
C ASN A 24 -3.77 -16.96 -5.74
N LEU A 25 -3.52 -15.65 -5.61
CA LEU A 25 -3.47 -14.74 -6.75
C LEU A 25 -2.18 -14.89 -7.56
N TYR A 26 -1.04 -15.03 -6.89
CA TYR A 26 0.27 -15.16 -7.52
C TYR A 26 0.90 -16.55 -7.35
N PHE A 27 0.71 -17.17 -6.18
CA PHE A 27 1.18 -18.50 -5.84
C PHE A 27 0.23 -19.11 -4.78
N PRO A 28 0.25 -20.44 -4.55
CA PRO A 28 -0.58 -21.05 -3.52
C PRO A 28 -0.36 -20.42 -2.13
N GLY A 29 -1.43 -19.93 -1.51
CA GLY A 29 -1.39 -19.16 -0.26
C GLY A 29 -1.28 -17.65 -0.50
N CYS A 30 -0.62 -16.96 0.43
CA CYS A 30 -0.40 -15.52 0.40
C CYS A 30 0.78 -15.20 1.33
N ASN A 31 1.66 -14.27 0.98
CA ASN A 31 2.71 -13.76 1.88
C ASN A 31 2.51 -12.27 2.21
N GLU A 32 1.63 -11.60 1.48
CA GLU A 32 1.39 -10.16 1.55
C GLU A 32 0.84 -9.73 2.92
N HIS A 33 0.05 -10.60 3.57
CA HIS A 33 -0.45 -10.34 4.92
C HIS A 33 0.69 -10.24 5.95
N TYR A 34 1.71 -11.10 5.83
CA TYR A 34 2.92 -11.01 6.65
C TYR A 34 3.76 -9.78 6.28
N LEU A 35 3.79 -9.40 5.00
CA LEU A 35 4.45 -8.17 4.58
C LEU A 35 3.82 -6.93 5.25
N CYS A 36 2.49 -6.84 5.34
CA CYS A 36 1.80 -5.76 6.07
C CYS A 36 2.31 -5.64 7.52
N HIS A 37 2.41 -6.77 8.23
CA HIS A 37 2.93 -6.81 9.59
C HIS A 37 4.35 -6.22 9.68
N ILE A 38 5.25 -6.67 8.80
CA ILE A 38 6.65 -6.26 8.79
C ILE A 38 6.82 -4.79 8.39
N LEU A 39 6.02 -4.30 7.44
CA LEU A 39 6.13 -2.93 6.93
C LEU A 39 5.93 -1.90 8.04
N ARG A 40 4.97 -2.09 8.96
CA ARG A 40 4.68 -1.13 10.03
C ARG A 40 5.86 -0.86 10.98
N GLY A 41 6.78 -1.81 11.10
CA GLY A 41 8.01 -1.67 11.89
C GLY A 41 9.22 -1.20 11.10
N HIS A 42 9.10 -1.01 9.78
CA HIS A 42 10.21 -0.66 8.91
C HIS A 42 10.49 0.84 8.95
N LYS A 43 11.77 1.23 8.95
CA LYS A 43 12.20 2.65 9.00
C LYS A 43 11.64 3.52 7.88
N ASP A 44 11.34 2.91 6.73
CA ASP A 44 10.87 3.61 5.54
C ASP A 44 9.34 3.65 5.45
N PHE A 45 8.61 3.10 6.42
CA PHE A 45 7.16 3.10 6.43
C PHE A 45 6.57 4.49 6.65
N ILE A 46 5.56 4.85 5.87
CA ILE A 46 4.94 6.18 5.91
C ILE A 46 3.54 6.05 6.55
N SER A 47 3.50 6.12 7.87
CA SER A 47 2.26 5.96 8.66
C SER A 47 1.18 7.02 8.34
N GLU A 48 1.60 8.19 7.86
CA GLU A 48 0.76 9.32 7.48
C GLU A 48 -0.02 9.09 6.18
N LEU A 49 0.36 8.06 5.41
CA LEU A 49 -0.31 7.64 4.18
C LEU A 49 -0.94 6.25 4.29
N ASP A 50 -0.90 5.62 5.47
CA ASP A 50 -1.48 4.31 5.72
C ASP A 50 -2.98 4.42 5.98
N TYR A 51 -3.77 4.23 4.92
CA TYR A 51 -5.21 4.47 4.91
C TYR A 51 -6.01 3.20 4.71
N VAL A 52 -7.15 3.13 5.40
CA VAL A 52 -8.15 2.07 5.27
C VAL A 52 -9.50 2.62 4.80
N VAL A 53 -10.30 1.75 4.20
CA VAL A 53 -11.72 2.01 3.93
C VAL A 53 -12.57 1.14 4.84
N GLU A 54 -13.45 1.79 5.60
CA GLU A 54 -14.41 1.16 6.49
C GLU A 54 -15.85 1.26 5.94
N LEU A 55 -16.55 0.13 5.95
CA LEU A 55 -17.97 -0.01 5.63
C LEU A 55 -18.65 -0.79 6.74
N ASP A 56 -19.69 -0.21 7.34
CA ASP A 56 -20.51 -0.85 8.39
C ASP A 56 -19.66 -1.43 9.54
N GLY A 57 -18.61 -0.70 9.96
CA GLY A 57 -17.69 -1.12 11.02
C GLY A 57 -16.64 -2.15 10.61
N LYS A 58 -16.58 -2.55 9.33
CA LYS A 58 -15.60 -3.50 8.79
C LYS A 58 -14.64 -2.81 7.83
N ILE A 59 -13.35 -3.06 7.97
CA ILE A 59 -12.34 -2.65 6.99
C ILE A 59 -12.43 -3.55 5.76
N VAL A 60 -12.58 -2.93 4.60
CA VAL A 60 -12.76 -3.61 3.31
C VAL A 60 -11.65 -3.30 2.31
N ALA A 61 -10.80 -2.32 2.61
CA ALA A 61 -9.62 -1.99 1.82
C ALA A 61 -8.54 -1.31 2.67
N SER A 62 -7.29 -1.45 2.25
CA SER A 62 -6.11 -0.83 2.86
C SER A 62 -5.07 -0.48 1.79
N ILE A 63 -4.27 0.56 2.02
CA ILE A 63 -3.13 0.94 1.19
C ILE A 63 -1.94 1.34 2.07
N MET A 64 -0.79 0.72 1.85
CA MET A 64 0.45 1.01 2.59
C MET A 64 1.50 1.70 1.71
N TYR A 65 2.38 2.47 2.34
CA TYR A 65 3.41 3.27 1.69
C TYR A 65 4.77 3.11 2.35
N THR A 66 5.82 3.17 1.51
CA THR A 66 7.22 3.26 1.95
C THR A 66 7.99 4.33 1.17
N HIS A 67 8.98 4.95 1.80
CA HIS A 67 10.01 5.70 1.08
C HIS A 67 10.81 4.76 0.18
N SER A 68 11.17 5.24 -1.00
CA SER A 68 11.97 4.50 -1.97
C SER A 68 12.78 5.48 -2.80
N TYR A 69 13.64 4.95 -3.67
CA TYR A 69 14.39 5.78 -4.59
C TYR A 69 14.64 5.05 -5.91
N LEU A 70 14.84 5.82 -6.97
CA LEU A 70 15.28 5.35 -8.27
C LEU A 70 16.73 5.78 -8.49
N ILE A 71 17.55 4.88 -9.01
CA ILE A 71 18.92 5.18 -9.45
C ILE A 71 18.91 5.19 -10.98
N ASN A 72 19.41 6.27 -11.60
CA ASN A 72 19.58 6.32 -13.06
C ASN A 72 20.93 5.72 -13.49
N ASN A 73 21.19 5.69 -14.80
CA ASN A 73 22.44 5.12 -15.34
C ASN A 73 23.69 5.92 -14.94
N ASP A 74 23.52 7.17 -14.51
CA ASP A 74 24.57 8.08 -14.07
C ASP A 74 24.76 8.06 -12.54
N GLU A 75 24.22 7.05 -11.85
CA GLU A 75 24.22 6.87 -10.39
C GLU A 75 23.51 7.98 -9.58
N GLU A 76 22.74 8.85 -10.25
CA GLU A 76 21.94 9.85 -9.55
C GLU A 76 20.71 9.22 -8.91
N THR A 77 20.41 9.66 -7.70
CA THR A 77 19.29 9.15 -6.90
C THR A 77 18.11 10.12 -6.92
N VAL A 78 16.94 9.62 -7.32
CA VAL A 78 15.67 10.36 -7.27
C VAL A 78 14.80 9.75 -6.17
N GLN A 79 14.47 10.56 -5.15
CA GLN A 79 13.59 10.16 -4.06
C GLN A 79 12.16 9.94 -4.57
N THR A 80 11.56 8.82 -4.17
CA THR A 80 10.20 8.43 -4.53
C THR A 80 9.45 7.87 -3.32
N VAL A 81 8.15 7.64 -3.50
CA VAL A 81 7.40 6.78 -2.58
C VAL A 81 6.81 5.61 -3.36
N SER A 82 6.76 4.48 -2.70
CA SER A 82 6.21 3.26 -3.24
C SER A 82 4.99 2.85 -2.43
N PHE A 83 3.88 2.57 -3.12
CA PHE A 83 2.71 1.98 -2.47
C PHE A 83 2.62 0.49 -2.73
N GLY A 84 2.24 -0.24 -1.69
CA GLY A 84 2.15 -1.69 -1.71
C GLY A 84 2.22 -2.28 -0.30
N PRO A 85 1.28 -3.17 0.07
CA PRO A 85 0.17 -3.64 -0.75
C PRO A 85 -0.99 -2.61 -0.84
N LEU A 86 -1.76 -2.71 -1.92
CA LEU A 86 -3.10 -2.12 -2.05
C LEU A 86 -4.10 -3.27 -2.04
N CYS A 87 -4.89 -3.36 -0.97
CA CYS A 87 -5.80 -4.48 -0.72
C CYS A 87 -7.25 -4.00 -0.85
N VAL A 88 -8.07 -4.75 -1.57
CA VAL A 88 -9.54 -4.61 -1.53
C VAL A 88 -10.12 -6.01 -1.41
N HIS A 89 -10.97 -6.21 -0.41
CA HIS A 89 -11.62 -7.49 -0.15
C HIS A 89 -12.35 -7.97 -1.41
N PRO A 90 -12.28 -9.26 -1.79
CA PRO A 90 -12.84 -9.78 -3.05
C PRO A 90 -14.29 -9.33 -3.33
N ASP A 91 -15.18 -9.41 -2.34
CA ASP A 91 -16.59 -8.98 -2.45
C ASP A 91 -16.80 -7.47 -2.75
N TYR A 92 -15.75 -6.67 -2.57
CA TYR A 92 -15.76 -5.22 -2.71
C TYR A 92 -14.89 -4.72 -3.89
N GLN A 93 -14.28 -5.63 -4.63
CA GLN A 93 -13.49 -5.30 -5.82
C GLN A 93 -14.36 -4.79 -6.98
N ARG A 94 -13.74 -4.07 -7.93
CA ARG A 94 -14.40 -3.44 -9.10
C ARG A 94 -15.54 -2.47 -8.77
N LYS A 95 -15.56 -1.92 -7.55
CA LYS A 95 -16.52 -0.90 -7.07
C LYS A 95 -15.89 0.49 -6.88
N GLY A 96 -14.68 0.72 -7.38
CA GLY A 96 -13.97 2.00 -7.25
C GLY A 96 -13.28 2.27 -5.91
N ILE A 97 -13.35 1.34 -4.95
CA ILE A 97 -12.78 1.52 -3.59
C ILE A 97 -11.25 1.68 -3.62
N GLY A 98 -10.53 0.83 -4.37
CA GLY A 98 -9.08 0.94 -4.50
C GLY A 98 -8.66 2.27 -5.14
N SER A 99 -9.38 2.72 -6.17
CA SER A 99 -9.17 4.02 -6.79
C SER A 99 -9.41 5.16 -5.80
N ALA A 100 -10.44 5.08 -4.96
CA ALA A 100 -10.71 6.10 -3.95
C ALA A 100 -9.57 6.23 -2.91
N LEU A 101 -8.95 5.11 -2.51
CA LEU A 101 -7.76 5.13 -1.65
C LEU A 101 -6.57 5.80 -2.34
N ILE A 102 -6.30 5.43 -3.60
CA ILE A 102 -5.22 6.03 -4.39
C ILE A 102 -5.44 7.54 -4.53
N GLU A 103 -6.65 7.99 -4.88
CA GLU A 103 -6.92 9.43 -5.05
C GLU A 103 -6.82 10.19 -3.72
N LYS A 104 -7.29 9.59 -2.62
CA LYS A 104 -7.14 10.17 -1.28
C LYS A 104 -5.66 10.37 -0.92
N THR A 105 -4.84 9.34 -1.08
CA THR A 105 -3.41 9.36 -0.70
C THR A 105 -2.57 10.20 -1.66
N LYS A 106 -2.86 10.19 -2.96
CA LYS A 106 -2.26 11.13 -3.94
C LYS A 106 -2.49 12.59 -3.55
N SER A 107 -3.70 12.95 -3.12
CA SER A 107 -4.02 14.32 -2.74
C SER A 107 -3.20 14.83 -1.55
N LEU A 108 -2.90 13.93 -0.60
CA LEU A 108 -2.05 14.21 0.55
C LEU A 108 -0.58 14.28 0.14
N TYR A 109 -0.14 13.34 -0.69
CA TYR A 109 1.22 13.27 -1.22
C TYR A 109 1.60 14.51 -2.05
N ALA A 110 0.69 15.03 -2.89
CA ALA A 110 0.94 16.24 -3.68
C ALA A 110 1.32 17.47 -2.82
N PHE A 111 0.94 17.46 -1.53
CA PHE A 111 1.26 18.52 -0.58
C PHE A 111 2.64 18.35 0.10
N THR A 112 3.29 17.19 -0.05
CA THR A 112 4.52 16.83 0.71
C THR A 112 5.84 17.05 -0.05
N GLY A 113 5.80 17.51 -1.31
CA GLY A 113 6.99 17.93 -2.06
C GLY A 113 7.80 16.82 -2.75
N TYR A 114 7.38 15.56 -2.67
CA TYR A 114 8.02 14.45 -3.38
C TYR A 114 7.66 14.43 -4.88
N SER A 115 8.60 14.03 -5.73
CA SER A 115 8.46 14.20 -7.19
C SER A 115 7.71 13.06 -7.91
N ARG A 116 7.68 11.81 -7.39
CA ARG A 116 7.03 10.65 -8.04
C ARG A 116 6.52 9.56 -7.08
N MET A 117 5.31 9.04 -7.35
CA MET A 117 4.76 7.83 -6.73
C MET A 117 4.87 6.65 -7.69
N ASN A 118 5.32 5.49 -7.21
CA ASN A 118 5.38 4.26 -8.00
C ASN A 118 4.61 3.12 -7.29
N GLN A 119 3.96 2.25 -8.05
CA GLN A 119 3.46 0.98 -7.52
C GLN A 119 4.61 -0.03 -7.54
N ILE A 120 4.81 -0.79 -6.47
CA ILE A 120 5.71 -1.94 -6.52
C ILE A 120 5.03 -3.01 -7.40
N GLN A 121 5.56 -3.24 -8.60
CA GLN A 121 5.23 -4.40 -9.42
C GLN A 121 6.51 -5.24 -9.56
N GLU A 122 6.47 -6.49 -9.09
CA GLU A 122 7.52 -7.47 -9.41
C GLU A 122 7.44 -7.84 -10.89
N ARG A 123 7.92 -6.96 -11.77
CA ARG A 123 8.22 -7.27 -13.16
C ARG A 123 9.54 -6.61 -13.54
N SER A 124 10.59 -7.43 -13.55
CA SER A 124 11.79 -7.35 -14.39
C SER A 124 12.16 -5.95 -14.93
N GLY A 125 13.08 -5.26 -14.24
CA GLY A 125 13.90 -4.21 -14.88
C GLY A 125 14.07 -2.90 -14.10
N ILE A 126 13.22 -2.59 -13.12
CA ILE A 126 13.44 -1.47 -12.20
C ILE A 126 13.94 -2.06 -10.88
N ILE A 127 15.23 -1.91 -10.60
CA ILE A 127 15.76 -2.29 -9.30
C ILE A 127 15.35 -1.18 -8.33
N LEU A 128 14.21 -1.35 -7.64
CA LEU A 128 13.94 -0.63 -6.41
C LEU A 128 14.97 -1.12 -5.38
N ARG A 129 16.08 -0.40 -5.23
CA ARG A 129 17.02 -0.67 -4.15
C ARG A 129 16.48 -0.03 -2.87
N LYS A 130 16.52 -0.80 -1.78
CA LYS A 130 16.34 -0.30 -0.41
C LYS A 130 17.64 0.34 0.07
#